data_AF-A0A562QKH1-F1
#
_entry.id   AF-A0A562QKH1-F1
#
_cell.length_a   1.000
_cell.length_b   1.000
_cell.length_c   1.000
_cell.angle_alpha   90.00
_cell.angle_beta   90.00
_cell.angle_gamma   90.00
#
_symmetry.space_group_name_H-M   'P 1'
#
loop_
_entity.id
_entity.type
_entity.pdbx_description
1 polymer ?
#
loop_
_entity_poly.entity_id
_entity_poly.type
_entity_poly.pdbx_seq_one_letter_code
_entity_poly.pdbx_strand_id
1 'polypeptide(L)'
;MGFSICHTIVRANTVSLLQYRNHLEACFCIGGEGEVEDMDGNVFPIRRGDMYVLDKHDKHLLRGGPDKDMILVSIFNPPLTGTERHKLDDPAGSTY
;
A
#
# COMPACT_ATOMS: atom_id res chain seq x y z
N MET A 1 12.76 -10.39 -15.68
CA MET A 1 11.53 -10.39 -14.83
C MET A 1 10.89 -9.01 -14.92
N GLY A 2 9.57 -8.91 -14.94
CA GLY A 2 8.83 -7.67 -15.24
C GLY A 2 8.15 -6.99 -14.05
N PHE A 3 8.64 -7.23 -12.82
CA PHE A 3 8.08 -6.67 -11.59
C PHE A 3 9.17 -6.55 -10.51
N SER A 4 8.92 -5.72 -9.50
CA SER A 4 9.72 -5.64 -8.27
C SER A 4 8.89 -6.08 -7.06
N ILE A 5 9.58 -6.53 -6.01
CA ILE A 5 8.96 -6.94 -4.74
C ILE A 5 9.57 -6.10 -3.61
N CYS A 6 8.71 -5.60 -2.73
CA CYS A 6 9.10 -4.88 -1.52
C CYS A 6 8.53 -5.58 -0.28
N HIS A 7 9.34 -5.67 0.77
CA HIS A 7 8.87 -6.00 2.11
C HIS A 7 8.47 -4.68 2.79
N THR A 8 7.17 -4.48 2.94
CA THR A 8 6.59 -3.20 3.38
C THR A 8 6.07 -3.35 4.80
N ILE A 9 6.45 -2.41 5.67
CA ILE A 9 5.97 -2.35 7.06
C ILE A 9 5.14 -1.08 7.21
N VAL A 10 3.83 -1.23 7.36
CA VAL A 10 2.92 -0.15 7.70
C VAL A 10 2.83 -0.09 9.21
N ARG A 11 3.37 0.98 9.80
CA ARG A 11 3.49 1.10 11.25
C ARG A 11 2.12 1.24 11.90
N ALA A 12 1.98 0.67 13.10
CA ALA A 12 0.77 0.80 13.90
C ALA A 12 0.36 2.27 14.04
N ASN A 13 -0.94 2.53 13.96
CA ASN A 13 -1.53 3.86 14.12
C ASN A 13 -0.97 4.92 13.15
N THR A 14 -0.45 4.49 11.98
CA THR A 14 -0.08 5.40 10.88
C THR A 14 -1.08 5.33 9.74
N VAL A 15 -1.15 6.43 8.99
CA VAL A 15 -2.03 6.59 7.85
C VAL A 15 -1.20 7.12 6.69
N SER A 16 -1.27 6.45 5.54
CA SER A 16 -0.60 6.87 4.32
C SER A 16 -1.62 7.03 3.21
N LEU A 17 -1.70 8.23 2.63
CA LEU A 17 -2.48 8.45 1.41
C LEU A 17 -1.60 8.08 0.23
N LEU A 18 -2.00 7.07 -0.54
CA LEU A 18 -1.20 6.50 -1.62
C LEU A 18 -1.94 6.61 -2.96
N GLN A 19 -1.17 6.87 -4.02
CA GLN A 19 -1.65 6.80 -5.40
C GLN A 19 -0.46 6.53 -6.34
N TYR A 20 -0.32 5.28 -6.77
CA TYR A 20 0.72 4.90 -7.72
C TYR A 20 0.24 5.14 -9.14
N ARG A 21 0.69 6.21 -9.79
CA ARG A 21 0.25 6.58 -11.16
C ARG A 21 1.04 5.88 -12.25
N ASN A 22 2.23 5.41 -11.92
CA ASN A 22 3.17 4.80 -12.87
C ASN A 22 3.29 3.28 -12.70
N HIS A 23 2.70 2.71 -11.65
CA HIS A 23 2.80 1.30 -11.29
C HIS A 23 1.42 0.78 -10.86
N LEU A 24 1.12 -0.46 -11.22
CA LEU A 24 0.08 -1.26 -10.58
C LEU A 24 0.68 -1.93 -9.35
N GLU A 25 -0.09 -2.01 -8.27
CA GLU A 25 0.32 -2.60 -7.00
C GLU A 25 -0.61 -3.76 -6.61
N ALA A 26 -0.01 -4.86 -6.18
CA ALA A 26 -0.68 -5.90 -5.41
C ALA A 26 0.04 -6.08 -4.07
N CYS A 27 -0.72 -6.16 -2.98
CA CYS A 27 -0.19 -6.24 -1.63
C CYS A 27 -0.75 -7.46 -0.91
N PHE A 28 0.13 -8.38 -0.53
CA PHE A 28 -0.22 -9.58 0.22
C PHE A 28 0.19 -9.44 1.69
N CYS A 29 -0.77 -9.55 2.61
CA CYS A 29 -0.51 -9.42 4.04
C CYS A 29 0.05 -10.71 4.63
N ILE A 30 1.29 -10.64 5.12
CA ILE A 30 1.99 -11.78 5.72
C ILE A 30 2.01 -11.74 7.26
N GLY A 31 1.62 -10.61 7.86
CA GLY A 31 1.54 -10.46 9.31
C GLY A 31 0.87 -9.16 9.74
N GLY A 32 0.39 -9.13 10.97
CA GLY A 32 -0.33 -7.97 11.52
C GLY A 32 -1.73 -7.80 10.95
N GLU A 33 -2.23 -6.58 11.08
CA GLU A 33 -3.55 -6.16 10.59
C GLU A 33 -3.55 -4.66 10.30
N GLY A 34 -4.47 -4.24 9.45
CA GLY A 34 -4.68 -2.85 9.06
C GLY A 34 -5.94 -2.73 8.22
N GLU A 35 -6.06 -1.64 7.46
CA GLU A 35 -7.19 -1.44 6.57
C GLU A 35 -6.80 -0.57 5.37
N VAL A 36 -7.58 -0.75 4.30
CA VAL A 36 -7.55 0.09 3.11
C VAL A 36 -8.88 0.82 3.04
N GLU A 37 -8.85 2.13 2.83
CA GLU A 37 -10.03 2.95 2.61
C GLU A 37 -9.97 3.59 1.22
N ASP A 38 -11.03 3.43 0.43
CA ASP A 38 -11.13 4.06 -0.89
C ASP A 38 -11.60 5.52 -0.80
N MET A 39 -11.64 6.23 -1.94
CA MET A 39 -12.08 7.63 -1.97
C MET A 39 -13.61 7.81 -1.84
N ASP A 40 -14.38 6.72 -1.88
CA ASP A 40 -15.83 6.73 -1.62
C ASP A 40 -16.13 6.50 -0.12
N GLY A 41 -15.10 6.27 0.70
CA GLY A 41 -15.19 6.06 2.15
C GLY A 41 -15.46 4.61 2.56
N ASN A 42 -15.36 3.65 1.64
CA ASN A 42 -15.47 2.23 1.99
C ASN A 42 -14.18 1.75 2.64
N VAL A 43 -14.31 1.11 3.80
CA VAL A 43 -13.19 0.59 4.59
C VAL A 43 -13.14 -0.93 4.49
N PHE A 44 -11.98 -1.44 4.09
CA PHE A 44 -11.69 -2.86 3.91
C PHE A 44 -10.63 -3.30 4.92
N PRO A 45 -10.98 -4.08 5.95
CA PRO A 45 -10.02 -4.66 6.86
C PRO A 45 -9.09 -5.63 6.14
N ILE A 46 -7.80 -5.56 6.45
CA ILE A 46 -6.76 -6.44 5.91
C ILE A 46 -6.11 -7.20 7.05
N ARG A 47 -6.08 -8.52 6.94
CA ARG A 47 -5.47 -9.45 7.90
C ARG A 47 -4.51 -10.38 7.19
N ARG A 48 -3.71 -11.10 7.98
CA ARG A 48 -2.77 -12.09 7.45
C ARG A 48 -3.48 -13.09 6.52
N GLY A 49 -2.96 -13.22 5.30
CA GLY A 49 -3.52 -14.06 4.24
C GLY A 49 -4.39 -13.30 3.24
N ASP A 50 -4.79 -12.06 3.56
CA ASP A 50 -5.55 -11.22 2.64
C ASP A 50 -4.62 -10.58 1.60
N MET A 51 -5.19 -10.31 0.43
CA MET A 51 -4.56 -9.53 -0.63
C MET A 51 -5.49 -8.41 -1.06
N TYR A 52 -4.94 -7.21 -1.27
CA TYR A 52 -5.63 -6.16 -2.00
C TYR A 52 -4.83 -5.80 -3.26
N VAL A 53 -5.55 -5.44 -4.32
CA VAL A 53 -4.98 -5.16 -5.64
C VAL A 53 -5.63 -3.88 -6.17
N LEU A 54 -4.81 -2.97 -6.67
CA LEU A 54 -5.23 -1.66 -7.16
C LEU A 54 -4.91 -1.56 -8.64
N ASP A 55 -5.83 -2.04 -9.47
CA ASP A 55 -5.64 -2.22 -10.91
C ASP A 55 -5.91 -0.94 -11.73
N LYS A 56 -6.48 0.10 -11.12
CA LYS A 56 -6.84 1.37 -11.81
C LYS A 56 -6.08 2.58 -11.30
N HIS A 57 -4.95 2.38 -10.64
CA HIS A 57 -4.16 3.47 -10.00
C HIS A 57 -5.00 4.26 -8.98
N ASP A 58 -5.86 3.53 -8.26
CA ASP A 58 -6.81 4.11 -7.33
C ASP A 58 -6.08 4.79 -6.15
N LYS A 59 -6.51 6.02 -5.88
CA LYS A 59 -6.11 6.71 -4.66
C LYS A 59 -6.77 6.01 -3.48
N HIS A 60 -6.02 5.73 -2.44
CA HIS A 60 -6.51 5.01 -1.26
C HIS A 60 -5.73 5.43 -0.02
N LEU A 61 -6.35 5.25 1.15
CA LEU A 61 -5.69 5.39 2.44
C LEU A 61 -5.30 3.99 2.92
N LEU A 62 -4.01 3.81 3.19
CA LEU A 62 -3.48 2.61 3.82
C LEU A 62 -3.21 2.93 5.30
N ARG A 63 -3.88 2.20 6.20
CA ARG A 63 -3.79 2.42 7.64
C ARG A 63 -3.21 1.19 8.32
N GLY A 64 -2.20 1.40 9.15
CA GLY A 64 -1.70 0.36 10.03
C GLY A 64 -2.70 0.05 11.13
N GLY A 65 -2.64 -1.16 11.69
CA GLY A 65 -3.49 -1.56 12.81
C GLY A 65 -3.35 -0.63 14.03
N PRO A 66 -4.32 -0.64 14.96
CA PRO A 66 -4.34 0.29 16.09
C PRO A 66 -3.16 0.10 17.05
N ASP A 67 -2.71 -1.15 17.24
CA ASP A 67 -1.65 -1.54 18.18
C ASP A 67 -0.54 -2.39 17.54
N LYS A 68 -0.68 -2.80 16.27
CA LYS A 68 0.25 -3.70 15.58
C LYS A 68 0.60 -3.21 14.19
N ASP A 69 1.87 -3.37 13.83
CA ASP A 69 2.34 -3.13 12.46
C ASP A 69 1.70 -4.13 11.50
N MET A 70 1.32 -3.66 10.31
CA MET A 70 0.92 -4.51 9.19
C MET A 70 2.13 -4.78 8.30
N ILE A 71 2.32 -6.03 7.92
CA ILE A 71 3.48 -6.50 7.15
C ILE A 71 2.98 -7.03 5.81
N LEU A 72 3.41 -6.37 4.73
CA LEU A 72 3.00 -6.66 3.38
C LEU A 72 4.18 -7.13 2.52
N VAL A 73 3.89 -8.02 1.57
CA VAL A 73 4.69 -8.21 0.37
C VAL A 73 4.01 -7.41 -0.74
N SER A 74 4.61 -6.29 -1.12
CA SER A 74 4.10 -5.40 -2.18
C SER A 74 4.78 -5.75 -3.51
N ILE A 75 3.99 -5.94 -4.56
CA ILE A 75 4.44 -6.25 -5.91
C ILE A 75 4.08 -5.07 -6.81
N PHE A 76 5.06 -4.55 -7.55
CA PHE A 76 4.88 -3.43 -8.49
C PHE A 76 5.13 -3.86 -9.93
N ASN A 77 4.23 -3.45 -10.83
CA ASN A 77 4.36 -3.64 -12.27
C ASN A 77 3.94 -2.36 -13.04
N PRO A 78 4.82 -1.73 -13.84
CA PRO A 78 6.23 -2.07 -14.09
C PRO A 78 7.09 -2.09 -12.80
N PRO A 79 8.30 -2.68 -12.81
CA PRO A 79 9.14 -2.69 -11.61
C PRO A 79 9.52 -1.26 -11.20
N LEU A 80 9.63 -1.04 -9.89
CA LEU A 80 10.16 0.21 -9.35
C LEU A 80 11.57 0.47 -9.87
N THR A 81 11.89 1.74 -10.15
CA THR A 81 13.24 2.16 -10.57
C THR A 81 13.98 2.83 -9.42
N GLY A 82 15.29 2.58 -9.31
CA GLY A 82 16.03 2.66 -8.02
C GLY A 82 15.98 3.98 -7.23
N THR A 83 15.58 5.10 -7.83
CA THR A 83 15.48 6.40 -7.13
C THR A 83 14.07 6.74 -6.65
N GLU A 84 13.09 5.90 -6.96
CA GLU A 84 11.70 6.05 -6.55
C GLU A 84 11.54 5.92 -5.03
N ARG A 85 10.80 6.86 -4.43
CA ARG A 85 10.65 6.99 -2.98
C ARG A 85 9.31 7.62 -2.64
N HIS A 86 8.66 7.07 -1.63
CA HIS A 86 7.49 7.68 -1.03
C HIS A 86 7.75 9.11 -0.58
N LYS A 87 6.90 10.01 -1.08
CA LYS A 87 6.67 11.36 -0.52
C LYS A 87 5.35 11.33 0.24
N LEU A 88 5.41 11.12 1.56
CA LEU A 88 4.21 10.96 2.38
C LEU A 88 3.56 12.29 2.78
N ASP A 89 4.19 13.40 2.43
CA ASP A 89 3.76 14.78 2.65
C ASP A 89 3.00 15.39 1.46
N ASP A 90 2.86 14.65 0.35
CA ASP A 90 2.16 15.12 -0.84
C ASP A 90 0.63 14.97 -0.68
N PRO A 91 -0.16 16.08 -0.70
CA PRO A 91 -1.62 16.02 -0.62
C PRO A 91 -2.27 15.32 -1.82
N ALA A 92 -1.56 15.18 -2.94
CA ALA A 92 -2.02 14.41 -4.08
C ALA A 92 -1.96 12.88 -3.82
N GLY A 93 -1.26 12.44 -2.77
CA GLY A 93 -1.01 11.04 -2.44
C GLY A 93 0.39 10.62 -2.83
N SER A 94 1.01 9.82 -1.96
CA SER A 94 2.37 9.31 -2.15
C SER A 94 2.43 8.34 -3.32
N THR A 95 3.49 8.47 -4.10
CA THR A 95 3.89 7.51 -5.14
C THR A 95 5.32 7.08 -4.87
N TYR A 96 5.71 5.94 -5.45
CA TYR A 96 7.10 5.67 -5.76
C TYR A 96 7.58 6.63 -6.86
#